data_AF-A0A844WY57-F1
#
_entry.id   AF-A0A844WY57-F1
#
_cell.length_a   1.000
_cell.length_b   1.000
_cell.length_c   1.000
_cell.angle_alpha   90.00
_cell.angle_beta   90.00
_cell.angle_gamma   90.00
#
_symmetry.space_group_name_H-M   'P 1'
#
loop_
_entity.id
_entity.type
_entity.pdbx_description
1 polymer ?
#
loop_
_entity_poly.entity_id
_entity_poly.type
_entity_poly.pdbx_seq_one_letter_code
_entity_poly.pdbx_strand_id
1 'polypeptide(L)'
;MEKLTPQNEHQEHMVQILLAKMQGVQVEYKIDDDWRLADSDYVSLDIKYRIAPQPTPLPISREMWALINEKWKWAVLGSNGYVYFFNHQPSIDEVRITWTDYEGWGGCYSVLAINIDGVSWRLSLTERPEDV
;
A
#
# COMPACT_ATOMS: atom_id res chain seq x y z
N MET A 1 33.41 -14.63 -16.55
CA MET A 1 32.10 -14.15 -17.04
C MET A 1 32.21 -12.66 -17.21
N GLU A 2 31.81 -12.15 -18.37
CA GLU A 2 31.79 -10.71 -18.62
C GLU A 2 30.60 -10.09 -17.87
N LYS A 3 30.83 -8.99 -17.17
CA LYS A 3 29.78 -8.31 -16.40
C LYS A 3 28.96 -7.46 -17.37
N LEU A 4 27.70 -7.82 -17.57
CA LEU A 4 26.77 -6.99 -18.32
C LEU A 4 26.34 -5.78 -17.48
N THR A 5 26.31 -4.61 -18.10
CA THR A 5 25.84 -3.36 -17.48
C THR A 5 24.67 -2.81 -18.29
N PRO A 6 23.60 -2.34 -17.64
CA PRO A 6 22.51 -1.66 -18.33
C PRO A 6 23.01 -0.50 -19.19
N GLN A 7 22.51 -0.39 -20.41
CA GLN A 7 22.89 0.63 -21.39
C GLN A 7 21.84 1.76 -21.51
N ASN A 8 20.66 1.58 -20.92
CA ASN A 8 19.57 2.56 -20.93
C ASN A 8 18.64 2.32 -19.73
N GLU A 9 17.73 3.27 -19.49
CA GLU A 9 16.76 3.25 -18.38
C GLU A 9 15.88 2.01 -18.39
N HIS A 10 15.49 1.52 -19.58
CA HIS A 10 14.67 0.31 -19.68
C HIS A 10 15.44 -0.92 -19.18
N GLN A 11 16.69 -1.10 -19.59
CA GLN A 11 17.53 -2.19 -19.08
C GLN A 11 17.78 -2.08 -17.58
N GLU A 12 17.99 -0.86 -17.07
CA GLU A 12 18.18 -0.62 -15.64
C GLU A 12 16.92 -1.00 -14.85
N HIS A 13 15.75 -0.57 -15.31
CA HIS A 13 14.46 -0.95 -14.74
C HIS A 13 14.27 -2.47 -14.73
N MET A 14 14.55 -3.16 -15.83
CA MET A 14 14.42 -4.62 -15.89
C MET A 14 15.37 -5.34 -14.92
N VAL A 15 16.59 -4.82 -14.74
CA VAL A 15 17.50 -5.35 -13.71
C VAL A 15 16.94 -5.14 -12.31
N GLN A 16 16.37 -3.96 -12.00
CA GLN A 16 15.72 -3.71 -10.71
C GLN A 16 14.54 -4.67 -10.47
N ILE A 17 13.72 -4.95 -11.49
CA ILE A 17 12.61 -5.91 -11.40
C ILE A 17 13.12 -7.32 -11.10
N LEU A 18 14.17 -7.77 -11.77
CA LEU A 18 14.78 -9.07 -11.51
C LEU A 18 15.33 -9.15 -10.08
N LEU A 19 16.04 -8.11 -9.61
CA LEU A 19 16.54 -8.05 -8.24
C LEU A 19 15.41 -8.09 -7.22
N ALA A 20 14.33 -7.33 -7.44
CA ALA A 20 13.15 -7.33 -6.58
C ALA A 20 12.55 -8.75 -6.45
N LYS A 21 12.37 -9.45 -7.57
CA LYS A 21 11.87 -10.84 -7.56
C LYS A 21 12.81 -11.79 -6.82
N MET A 22 14.12 -11.70 -7.06
CA MET A 22 15.13 -12.51 -6.36
C MET A 22 15.15 -12.26 -4.85
N GLN A 23 14.77 -11.06 -4.41
CA GLN A 23 14.68 -10.67 -3.00
C GLN A 23 13.31 -10.98 -2.39
N GLY A 24 12.38 -11.57 -3.14
CA GLY A 24 11.01 -11.84 -2.68
C GLY A 24 10.13 -10.60 -2.55
N VAL A 25 10.56 -9.46 -3.11
CA VAL A 25 9.74 -8.25 -3.18
C VAL A 25 8.66 -8.44 -4.24
N GLN A 26 7.41 -8.11 -3.90
CA GLN A 26 6.30 -8.22 -4.83
C GLN A 26 6.50 -7.29 -6.03
N VAL A 27 6.29 -7.85 -7.21
CA VAL A 27 6.34 -7.14 -8.49
C VAL A 27 4.99 -7.29 -9.15
N GLU A 28 4.53 -6.22 -9.77
CA GLU A 28 3.33 -6.21 -10.58
C GLU A 28 3.68 -5.97 -12.04
N TYR A 29 2.81 -6.43 -12.92
CA TYR A 29 2.86 -6.15 -14.35
C TYR A 29 1.55 -5.53 -14.82
N LYS A 30 1.63 -4.71 -15.87
CA LYS A 30 0.47 -4.03 -16.42
C LYS A 30 -0.21 -4.90 -17.48
N ILE A 31 -1.51 -5.15 -17.31
CA ILE A 31 -2.42 -5.62 -18.35
C ILE A 31 -3.49 -4.55 -18.50
N ASP A 32 -3.69 -4.05 -19.72
CA ASP A 32 -4.60 -2.94 -20.01
C ASP A 32 -4.34 -1.74 -19.09
N ASP A 33 -5.29 -1.41 -18.22
CA ASP A 33 -5.19 -0.35 -17.21
C ASP A 33 -4.96 -0.84 -15.78
N ASP A 34 -4.90 -2.16 -15.59
CA ASP A 34 -4.74 -2.77 -14.27
C ASP A 34 -3.30 -3.28 -14.04
N TRP A 35 -2.89 -3.23 -12.77
CA TRP A 35 -1.69 -3.87 -12.29
C TRP A 35 -2.03 -5.21 -11.65
N ARG A 36 -1.31 -6.27 -12.01
CA ARG A 36 -1.50 -7.62 -11.48
C ARG A 36 -0.20 -8.15 -10.93
N LEU A 37 -0.27 -8.98 -9.90
CA LEU A 37 0.92 -9.66 -9.36
C LEU A 37 1.59 -10.48 -10.45
N ALA A 38 2.88 -10.25 -10.65
CA ALA A 38 3.68 -10.99 -11.61
C ALA A 38 4.16 -12.31 -11.00
N ASP A 39 4.23 -13.35 -11.84
CA ASP A 39 4.84 -14.63 -11.45
C ASP A 39 6.29 -14.42 -11.01
N SER A 40 6.71 -15.10 -9.94
CA SER A 40 8.01 -14.86 -9.31
C SER A 40 9.20 -15.36 -10.14
N ASP A 41 8.99 -16.33 -11.02
CA ASP A 41 10.02 -17.04 -11.79
C ASP A 41 10.10 -16.61 -13.27
N TYR A 42 9.21 -15.74 -13.72
CA TYR A 42 9.11 -15.32 -15.12
C TYR A 42 9.18 -13.80 -15.32
N VAL A 43 9.94 -13.34 -16.32
CA VAL A 43 9.99 -11.94 -16.75
C VAL A 43 9.98 -11.88 -18.27
N SER A 44 9.04 -11.11 -18.85
CA SER A 44 9.01 -10.79 -20.28
C SER A 44 9.63 -9.42 -20.52
N LEU A 45 10.34 -9.22 -21.63
CA LEU A 45 10.95 -7.92 -21.94
C LEU A 45 9.94 -6.90 -22.48
N ASP A 46 8.82 -7.38 -23.03
CA ASP A 46 7.81 -6.54 -23.68
C ASP A 46 6.70 -6.06 -22.74
N ILE A 47 6.75 -6.49 -21.47
CA ILE A 47 5.75 -6.17 -20.46
C ILE A 47 6.23 -5.03 -19.56
N LYS A 48 5.31 -4.12 -19.22
CA LYS A 48 5.57 -3.08 -18.21
C LYS A 48 5.44 -3.66 -16.82
N TYR A 49 6.50 -3.52 -16.03
CA TYR A 49 6.53 -3.92 -14.63
C TYR A 49 6.66 -2.72 -13.70
N ARG A 50 6.24 -2.91 -12.45
CA ARG A 50 6.61 -2.05 -11.32
C ARG A 50 6.85 -2.91 -10.09
N ILE A 51 7.68 -2.41 -9.18
CA ILE A 51 7.71 -2.96 -7.83
C ILE A 51 6.38 -2.59 -7.17
N ALA A 52 5.70 -3.58 -6.59
CA ALA A 52 4.41 -3.36 -5.95
C ALA A 52 4.60 -2.33 -4.83
N PRO A 53 3.78 -1.27 -4.77
CA PRO A 53 3.85 -0.31 -3.68
C PRO A 53 3.69 -1.03 -2.34
N GLN A 54 4.65 -0.85 -1.43
CA GLN A 54 4.59 -1.48 -0.12
C GLN A 54 3.56 -0.77 0.76
N PRO A 55 2.74 -1.50 1.54
CA PRO A 55 1.91 -0.89 2.57
C PRO A 55 2.75 0.01 3.48
N THR A 56 2.23 1.19 3.79
CA THR A 56 2.81 2.12 4.76
C THR A 56 1.81 2.28 5.90
N PRO A 57 1.63 1.26 6.76
CA PRO A 57 0.62 1.33 7.82
C PRO A 57 0.92 2.51 8.75
N LEU A 58 -0.15 3.07 9.31
CA LEU A 58 -0.08 4.11 10.32
C LEU A 58 0.64 3.58 11.57
N PRO A 59 1.54 4.38 12.18
CA PRO A 59 2.27 3.97 13.38
C PRO A 59 1.40 4.12 14.65
N ILE A 60 0.25 3.44 14.66
CA ILE A 60 -0.66 3.39 15.81
C ILE A 60 -0.18 2.28 16.74
N SER A 61 0.32 2.65 17.92
CA SER A 61 0.79 1.67 18.89
C SER A 61 -0.36 0.87 19.50
N ARG A 62 -0.04 -0.25 20.14
CA ARG A 62 -1.04 -1.07 20.85
C ARG A 62 -1.73 -0.29 21.97
N GLU A 63 -0.98 0.57 22.67
CA GLU A 63 -1.50 1.44 23.71
C GLU A 63 -2.47 2.48 23.13
N MET A 64 -2.20 3.01 21.93
CA MET A 64 -3.14 3.89 21.23
C MET A 64 -4.40 3.15 20.82
N TRP A 65 -4.27 1.93 20.29
CA TRP A 65 -5.42 1.07 19.97
C TRP A 65 -6.29 0.76 21.18
N ALA A 66 -5.70 0.56 22.35
CA ALA A 66 -6.43 0.34 23.60
C ALA A 66 -7.27 1.56 24.05
N LEU A 67 -6.91 2.78 23.62
CA LEU A 67 -7.69 3.99 23.87
C LEU A 67 -8.82 4.21 22.87
N ILE A 68 -8.80 3.50 21.74
CA ILE A 68 -9.79 3.59 20.68
C ILE A 68 -10.88 2.54 20.93
N ASN A 69 -12.14 2.94 20.83
CA ASN A 69 -13.27 2.02 20.99
C ASN A 69 -13.14 0.80 20.06
N GLU A 70 -13.32 -0.41 20.61
CA GLU A 70 -13.12 -1.71 19.94
C GLU A 70 -13.93 -1.91 18.66
N LYS A 71 -15.02 -1.15 18.47
CA LYS A 71 -15.80 -1.20 17.23
C LYS A 71 -14.98 -0.78 16.00
N TRP A 72 -13.95 0.04 16.21
CA TRP A 72 -13.06 0.52 15.15
C TRP A 72 -11.92 -0.47 14.95
N LYS A 73 -11.91 -1.11 13.77
CA LYS A 73 -11.00 -2.21 13.43
C LYS A 73 -9.93 -1.81 12.42
N TRP A 74 -10.13 -0.69 11.74
CA TRP A 74 -9.26 -0.23 10.67
C TRP A 74 -8.96 1.25 10.84
N ALA A 75 -7.75 1.65 10.46
CA ALA A 75 -7.33 3.04 10.36
C ALA A 75 -6.67 3.31 9.01
N VAL A 76 -6.89 4.51 8.48
CA VAL A 76 -6.31 4.99 7.22
C VAL A 76 -5.95 6.47 7.34
N LEU A 77 -4.96 6.90 6.57
CA LEU A 77 -4.71 8.29 6.26
C LEU A 77 -5.55 8.68 5.04
N GLY A 78 -6.40 9.70 5.20
CA GLY A 78 -7.14 10.32 4.11
C GLY A 78 -6.26 11.19 3.23
N SER A 79 -6.70 11.41 1.99
CA SER A 79 -6.03 12.31 1.03
C SER A 79 -5.93 13.77 1.53
N ASN A 80 -6.75 14.13 2.52
CA ASN A 80 -6.75 15.42 3.20
C ASN A 80 -5.81 15.50 4.41
N GLY A 81 -5.00 14.46 4.66
CA GLY A 81 -4.01 14.46 5.74
C GLY A 81 -4.56 14.06 7.12
N TYR A 82 -5.80 13.60 7.19
CA TYR A 82 -6.43 13.20 8.45
C TYR A 82 -6.53 11.69 8.60
N VAL A 83 -6.41 11.20 9.84
CA VAL A 83 -6.60 9.78 10.15
C VAL A 83 -8.07 9.48 10.39
N TYR A 84 -8.56 8.42 9.76
CA TYR A 84 -9.94 7.96 9.86
C TYR A 84 -9.99 6.52 10.37
N PHE A 85 -10.98 6.23 11.20
CA PHE A 85 -11.26 4.90 11.72
C PHE A 85 -12.52 4.30 11.08
N PHE A 86 -12.47 3.01 10.78
CA PHE A 86 -13.57 2.24 10.19
C PHE A 86 -13.82 0.95 10.97
N ASN A 87 -15.09 0.54 11.04
CA ASN A 87 -15.52 -0.73 11.64
C ASN A 87 -15.44 -1.90 10.64
N HIS A 88 -15.47 -1.59 9.34
CA HIS A 88 -15.29 -2.53 8.24
C HIS A 88 -14.04 -2.16 7.42
N GLN A 89 -13.48 -3.13 6.71
CA GLN A 89 -12.28 -2.89 5.90
C GLN A 89 -12.61 -1.88 4.79
N PRO A 90 -12.00 -0.68 4.79
CA PRO A 90 -12.25 0.30 3.76
C PRO A 90 -11.46 -0.02 2.48
N SER A 91 -11.91 0.51 1.36
CA SER A 91 -11.21 0.54 0.08
C SER A 91 -11.13 1.96 -0.46
N ILE A 92 -10.26 2.18 -1.44
CA ILE A 92 -10.15 3.47 -2.11
C ILE A 92 -11.25 3.57 -3.17
N ASP A 93 -12.10 4.58 -3.03
CA ASP A 93 -12.95 5.06 -4.12
C ASP A 93 -12.08 5.93 -5.04
N GLU A 94 -11.71 5.39 -6.21
CA GLU A 94 -10.86 6.09 -7.19
C GLU A 94 -11.57 7.30 -7.85
N VAL A 95 -12.91 7.36 -7.83
CA VAL A 95 -13.66 8.50 -8.37
C VAL A 95 -13.66 9.67 -7.40
N ARG A 96 -13.89 9.37 -6.11
CA ARG A 96 -13.93 10.38 -5.04
C ARG A 96 -12.56 10.67 -4.44
N ILE A 97 -11.54 9.87 -4.75
CA ILE A 97 -10.17 9.98 -4.25
C ILE A 97 -10.17 9.99 -2.70
N THR A 98 -10.89 9.03 -2.12
CA THR A 98 -11.06 8.90 -0.67
C THR A 98 -11.20 7.43 -0.26
N TRP A 99 -10.95 7.15 1.02
CA TRP A 99 -11.30 5.86 1.63
C TRP A 99 -12.78 5.81 1.96
N THR A 100 -13.42 4.68 1.64
CA THR A 100 -14.81 4.37 1.96
C THR A 100 -14.94 2.92 2.39
N ASP A 101 -15.87 2.62 3.29
CA ASP A 101 -16.30 1.24 3.52
C ASP A 101 -17.51 0.87 2.63
N TYR A 102 -18.03 -0.36 2.78
CA TYR A 102 -19.18 -0.82 2.01
C TYR A 102 -20.47 -0.01 2.28
N GLU A 103 -20.54 0.71 3.40
CA GLU A 103 -21.67 1.60 3.75
C GLU A 103 -21.56 2.96 3.05
N GLY A 104 -20.46 3.20 2.31
CA GLY A 104 -20.19 4.45 1.63
C GLY A 104 -19.87 5.59 2.60
N TRP A 105 -19.53 5.28 3.85
CA TRP A 105 -19.26 6.26 4.89
C TRP A 105 -17.81 6.75 4.84
N GLY A 106 -17.61 8.04 5.14
CA GLY A 106 -16.28 8.55 5.48
C GLY A 106 -16.08 8.28 6.98
N GLY A 107 -15.05 7.50 7.33
CA GLY A 107 -14.85 6.98 8.69
C GLY A 107 -14.83 8.04 9.80
N CYS A 108 -14.71 7.60 11.04
CA CYS A 108 -14.64 8.52 12.18
C CYS A 108 -13.26 9.17 12.26
N TYR A 109 -13.23 10.50 12.27
CA TYR A 109 -12.02 11.29 12.39
C TYR A 109 -11.29 11.04 13.72
N SER A 110 -9.98 10.78 13.66
CA SER A 110 -9.13 10.63 14.84
C SER A 110 -8.76 11.97 15.46
N VAL A 111 -8.99 12.14 16.75
CA VAL A 111 -8.44 13.28 17.52
C VAL A 111 -7.01 13.03 18.02
N LEU A 112 -6.47 11.82 17.82
CA LEU A 112 -5.13 11.47 18.26
C LEU A 112 -4.07 12.06 17.32
N ALA A 113 -3.01 12.62 17.90
CA ALA A 113 -1.83 13.03 17.15
C ALA A 113 -1.02 11.79 16.75
N ILE A 114 -1.26 11.30 15.53
CA ILE A 114 -0.51 10.19 14.93
C ILE A 114 0.54 10.81 14.00
N ASN A 115 1.80 10.37 14.12
CA ASN A 115 2.83 10.80 13.18
C ASN A 115 2.56 10.18 11.81
N ILE A 116 2.32 11.01 10.81
CA ILE A 116 2.00 10.60 9.43
C ILE A 116 3.13 10.90 8.45
N ASP A 117 4.29 11.34 8.93
CA ASP A 117 5.43 11.67 8.09
C ASP A 117 5.88 10.44 7.28
N GLY A 118 5.93 10.59 5.96
CA GLY A 118 6.30 9.52 5.04
C GLY A 118 5.22 8.46 4.79
N VAL A 119 4.04 8.58 5.41
CA VAL A 119 2.91 7.68 5.16
C VAL A 119 2.21 8.06 3.85
N SER A 120 2.09 7.10 2.94
CA SER A 120 1.29 7.28 1.73
C SER A 120 -0.18 7.04 2.06
N TRP A 121 -1.03 8.04 1.82
CA TRP A 121 -2.47 7.91 2.09
C TRP A 121 -3.10 6.70 1.38
N ARG A 122 -2.67 6.42 0.13
CA ARG A 122 -3.14 5.27 -0.67
C ARG A 122 -2.71 3.91 -0.12
N LEU A 123 -1.69 3.86 0.73
CA LEU A 123 -1.07 2.61 1.23
C LEU A 123 -1.17 2.50 2.75
N SER A 124 -1.97 3.36 3.38
CA SER A 124 -2.02 3.56 4.83
C SER A 124 -2.92 2.59 5.60
N LEU A 125 -3.53 1.62 4.91
CA LEU A 125 -4.47 0.68 5.52
C LEU A 125 -3.81 -0.06 6.69
N THR A 126 -4.38 0.12 7.87
CA THR A 126 -3.86 -0.41 9.13
C THR A 126 -4.96 -1.14 9.85
N GLU A 127 -4.71 -2.41 10.18
CA GLU A 127 -5.64 -3.24 10.95
C GLU A 127 -5.35 -3.11 12.45
N ARG A 128 -6.40 -3.11 13.27
CA ARG A 128 -6.28 -3.23 14.72
C ARG A 128 -5.74 -4.63 15.06
N PRO A 129 -4.74 -4.74 15.95
CA PRO A 129 -4.29 -6.05 16.43
C PRO A 129 -5.43 -6.85 17.08
N GLU A 130 -5.53 -8.16 16.78
CA GLU A 130 -6.62 -9.02 17.27
C GLU A 130 -6.71 -9.12 18.80
N ASP A 131 -5.59 -8.88 19.48
CA ASP A 131 -5.42 -9.05 20.93
C ASP A 131 -5.43 -7.72 21.70
N VAL A 132 -6.00 -6.65 21.12
CA VAL A 132 -6.19 -5.32 21.72
C VAL A 132 -7.66 -4.89 21.64
#